data_AF-A0A351VGI4-F1
#
_entry.id   AF-A0A351VGI4-F1
#
_cell.length_a   1.000
_cell.length_b   1.000
_cell.length_c   1.000
_cell.angle_alpha   90.00
_cell.angle_beta   90.00
_cell.angle_gamma   90.00
#
_symmetry.space_group_name_H-M   'P 1'
#
loop_
_entity.id
_entity.type
_entity.pdbx_description
1 polymer ?
#
loop_
_entity_poly.entity_id
_entity_poly.type
_entity_poly.pdbx_seq_one_letter_code
_entity_poly.pdbx_strand_id
1 'polypeptide(L)'
;MKKMMLSVICAVFVFGAITTGYAEQGDWRVGIRSRIQESKQKIDQGIERGSLNRHEADRLHSELGAILNKIDRMKADGYLSQGERDNVKNDLDRLDRDIFKEKHDGVSTVPAVQQDWRGGIRSRIQESKQKIQQGVERGSLNRQEARKLNKELGKILYKIDRMKADGRISPKEREKINRNLDRLDRDIFKEKHDDNRRR
;
A
#
# COMPACT_ATOMS: atom_id res chain seq x y z
N MET A 1 50.39 43.38 34.72
CA MET A 1 50.55 42.24 35.64
C MET A 1 49.41 41.24 35.46
N LYS A 2 49.67 40.13 34.76
CA LYS A 2 49.16 38.77 35.02
C LYS A 2 49.75 37.86 33.93
N LYS A 3 50.85 37.19 34.33
CA LYS A 3 51.30 35.80 34.03
C LYS A 3 51.24 35.35 32.55
N MET A 4 52.38 35.26 31.85
CA MET A 4 53.29 34.07 31.81
C MET A 4 52.56 32.85 31.18
N MET A 5 52.99 32.15 30.13
CA MET A 5 54.28 31.89 29.49
C MET A 5 54.03 31.14 28.15
N LEU A 6 54.96 31.29 27.18
CA LEU A 6 55.60 30.28 26.29
C LEU A 6 54.88 28.92 26.03
N SER A 7 54.96 28.22 24.89
CA SER A 7 55.85 28.25 23.71
C SER A 7 55.32 27.24 22.68
N VAL A 8 55.57 27.54 21.40
CA VAL A 8 55.64 26.74 20.17
C VAL A 8 55.89 25.22 20.34
N ILE A 9 55.22 24.38 19.52
CA ILE A 9 55.80 23.34 18.62
C ILE A 9 54.70 22.76 17.72
N CYS A 10 54.91 22.84 16.40
CA CYS A 10 54.17 22.09 15.39
C CYS A 10 54.41 20.59 15.54
N ALA A 11 53.34 19.79 15.57
CA ALA A 11 53.41 18.39 15.18
C ALA A 11 52.08 17.99 14.53
N VAL A 12 52.14 17.79 13.22
CA VAL A 12 51.11 17.10 12.43
C VAL A 12 50.99 15.68 12.97
N PHE A 13 49.85 15.34 13.55
CA PHE A 13 49.40 13.96 13.65
C PHE A 13 48.01 13.86 13.02
N VAL A 14 48.02 13.35 11.79
CA VAL A 14 46.87 12.75 11.15
C VAL A 14 46.46 11.56 12.00
N PHE A 15 45.31 11.64 12.67
CA PHE A 15 44.54 10.46 13.03
C PHE A 15 43.10 10.72 12.62
N GLY A 16 42.72 10.08 11.52
CA GLY A 16 41.36 10.10 11.00
C GLY A 16 40.40 9.56 12.06
N ALA A 17 39.57 10.44 12.59
CA ALA A 17 38.22 10.03 12.92
C ALA A 17 37.50 9.89 11.59
N ILE A 18 37.57 8.69 11.02
CA ILE A 18 36.57 8.22 10.07
C ILE A 18 35.25 8.42 10.79
N THR A 19 34.55 9.52 10.48
CA THR A 19 33.12 9.54 10.71
C THR A 19 32.61 8.42 9.83
N THR A 20 32.30 7.29 10.45
CA THR A 20 31.57 6.23 9.80
C THR A 20 30.30 6.89 9.31
N GLY A 21 30.24 7.13 8.00
CA GLY A 21 29.03 7.44 7.31
C GLY A 21 28.10 6.26 7.57
N TYR A 22 27.25 6.39 8.57
CA TYR A 22 26.00 5.66 8.59
C TYR A 22 25.26 6.18 7.37
N ALA A 23 25.45 5.50 6.24
CA ALA A 23 24.55 5.62 5.12
C ALA A 23 23.17 5.38 5.73
N GLU A 24 22.34 6.43 5.76
CA GLU A 24 20.91 6.34 6.03
C GLU A 24 20.33 5.41 4.98
N GLN A 25 20.39 4.11 5.26
CA GLN A 25 19.73 3.09 4.49
C GLN A 25 18.26 3.18 4.91
N GLY A 26 17.59 4.23 4.41
CA GLY A 26 16.19 4.51 4.68
C GLY A 26 15.39 3.22 4.53
N ASP A 27 14.55 2.92 5.52
CA ASP A 27 13.82 1.65 5.60
C ASP A 27 13.16 1.36 4.25
N TRP A 28 13.76 0.44 3.50
CA TRP A 28 13.31 0.07 2.17
C TRP A 28 11.85 -0.43 2.20
N ARG A 29 11.39 -0.92 3.35
CA ARG A 29 10.00 -1.32 3.59
C ARG A 29 9.10 -0.09 3.53
N VAL A 30 9.54 1.05 4.05
CA VAL A 30 8.85 2.34 3.93
C VAL A 30 8.81 2.77 2.47
N GLY A 31 9.94 2.74 1.75
CA GLY A 31 10.00 3.15 0.34
C GLY A 31 9.07 2.35 -0.59
N ILE A 32 9.17 1.01 -0.57
CA ILE A 32 8.31 0.14 -1.40
C ILE A 32 6.83 0.29 -1.02
N ARG A 33 6.54 0.41 0.29
CA ARG A 33 5.17 0.57 0.78
C ARG A 33 4.56 1.89 0.35
N SER A 34 5.29 3.00 0.44
CA SER A 34 4.83 4.31 -0.02
C SER A 34 4.45 4.26 -1.49
N ARG A 35 5.32 3.66 -2.33
CA ARG A 35 5.04 3.48 -3.76
C ARG A 35 3.79 2.66 -4.04
N ILE A 36 3.59 1.54 -3.34
CA ILE A 36 2.36 0.73 -3.45
C ILE A 36 1.12 1.58 -3.13
N GLN A 37 1.18 2.41 -2.09
CA GLN A 37 0.06 3.29 -1.74
C GLN A 37 -0.16 4.38 -2.79
N GLU A 38 0.91 4.97 -3.32
CA GLU A 38 0.83 5.97 -4.37
C GLU A 38 0.20 5.40 -5.65
N SER A 39 0.68 4.25 -6.16
CA SER A 39 0.11 3.63 -7.36
C SER A 39 -1.38 3.31 -7.16
N LYS A 40 -1.73 2.79 -5.97
CA LYS A 40 -3.12 2.56 -5.58
C LYS A 40 -3.96 3.83 -5.58
N GLN A 41 -3.47 4.92 -4.99
CA GLN A 41 -4.14 6.22 -5.00
C GLN A 41 -4.31 6.79 -6.42
N LYS A 42 -3.33 6.61 -7.31
CA LYS A 42 -3.41 7.10 -8.70
C LYS A 42 -4.49 6.36 -9.49
N ILE A 43 -4.54 5.02 -9.38
CA ILE A 43 -5.66 4.20 -9.91
C ILE A 43 -6.96 4.72 -9.30
N ASP A 44 -6.92 5.05 -8.01
CA ASP A 44 -8.12 5.43 -7.31
C ASP A 44 -8.74 6.73 -7.83
N GLN A 45 -7.92 7.77 -7.88
CA GLN A 45 -8.24 9.07 -8.43
C GLN A 45 -8.62 8.99 -9.91
N GLY A 46 -8.00 8.10 -10.69
CA GLY A 46 -8.31 7.95 -12.10
C GLY A 46 -9.74 7.50 -12.33
N ILE A 47 -10.22 6.51 -11.57
CA ILE A 47 -11.63 6.10 -11.64
C ILE A 47 -12.56 7.22 -11.16
N GLU A 48 -12.19 7.91 -10.06
CA GLU A 48 -13.03 8.96 -9.46
C GLU A 48 -13.25 10.12 -10.42
N ARG A 49 -12.16 10.58 -11.06
CA ARG A 49 -12.17 11.66 -12.06
C ARG A 49 -12.71 11.19 -13.41
N GLY A 50 -12.99 9.90 -13.58
CA GLY A 50 -13.44 9.30 -14.83
C GLY A 50 -12.36 9.21 -15.90
N SER A 51 -11.10 9.48 -15.57
CA SER A 51 -9.96 9.29 -16.48
C SER A 51 -9.54 7.83 -16.61
N LEU A 52 -10.05 6.94 -15.76
CA LEU A 52 -9.98 5.50 -15.92
C LEU A 52 -11.40 4.93 -15.97
N ASN A 53 -11.66 4.10 -16.97
CA ASN A 53 -12.84 3.25 -16.97
C ASN A 53 -12.63 2.04 -16.05
N ARG A 54 -13.70 1.25 -15.89
CA ARG A 54 -13.69 0.07 -15.03
C ARG A 54 -12.69 -0.99 -15.48
N HIS A 55 -12.65 -1.31 -16.76
CA HIS A 55 -11.79 -2.37 -17.31
C HIS A 55 -10.31 -2.04 -17.15
N GLU A 56 -9.95 -0.78 -17.40
CA GLU A 56 -8.60 -0.26 -17.20
C GLU A 56 -8.21 -0.34 -15.73
N ALA A 57 -9.09 0.11 -14.82
CA ALA A 57 -8.80 0.05 -13.40
C ALA A 57 -8.74 -1.37 -12.84
N ASP A 58 -9.60 -2.29 -13.31
CA ASP A 58 -9.57 -3.70 -12.91
C ASP A 58 -8.26 -4.37 -13.37
N ARG A 59 -7.77 -4.03 -14.57
CA ARG A 59 -6.44 -4.45 -15.06
C ARG A 59 -5.32 -3.93 -14.17
N LEU A 60 -5.30 -2.62 -13.90
CA LEU A 60 -4.26 -1.98 -13.06
C LEU A 60 -4.26 -2.51 -11.62
N HIS A 61 -5.44 -2.78 -11.05
CA HIS A 61 -5.55 -3.44 -9.74
C HIS A 61 -5.06 -4.88 -9.75
N SER A 62 -5.27 -5.61 -10.85
CA SER A 62 -4.76 -6.98 -11.01
C SER A 62 -3.24 -6.99 -11.10
N GLU A 63 -2.64 -6.06 -11.83
CA GLU A 63 -1.19 -5.87 -11.90
C GLU A 63 -0.61 -5.55 -10.51
N LEU A 64 -1.21 -4.58 -9.80
CA LEU A 64 -0.81 -4.27 -8.42
C LEU A 64 -0.92 -5.50 -7.49
N GLY A 65 -1.98 -6.29 -7.64
CA GLY A 65 -2.16 -7.55 -6.91
C GLY A 65 -1.07 -8.58 -7.21
N ALA A 66 -0.65 -8.72 -8.47
CA ALA A 66 0.44 -9.60 -8.87
C ALA A 66 1.77 -9.18 -8.24
N ILE A 67 2.04 -7.88 -8.17
CA ILE A 67 3.23 -7.32 -7.50
C ILE A 67 3.21 -7.63 -6.01
N LEU A 68 2.07 -7.43 -5.33
CA LEU A 68 1.91 -7.77 -3.91
C LEU A 68 2.16 -9.26 -3.65
N ASN A 69 1.59 -10.14 -4.46
CA ASN A 69 1.81 -11.59 -4.36
C ASN A 69 3.27 -11.97 -4.63
N LYS A 70 3.97 -11.25 -5.51
CA LYS A 70 5.41 -11.44 -5.76
C LYS A 70 6.23 -11.02 -4.53
N ILE A 71 5.93 -9.87 -3.94
CA ILE A 71 6.57 -9.38 -2.70
C ILE A 71 6.38 -10.39 -1.55
N ASP A 72 5.18 -10.93 -1.38
CA ASP A 72 4.88 -11.89 -0.30
C ASP A 72 5.66 -13.20 -0.47
N ARG A 73 5.84 -13.66 -1.72
CA ARG A 73 6.66 -14.84 -2.03
C ARG A 73 8.14 -14.58 -1.79
N MET A 74 8.65 -13.41 -2.17
CA MET A 74 10.04 -13.03 -1.95
C MET A 74 10.35 -12.87 -0.45
N LYS A 75 9.42 -12.32 0.34
CA LYS A 75 9.57 -12.14 1.80
C LYS A 75 9.40 -13.42 2.64
N ALA A 76 9.45 -14.60 2.02
CA ALA A 76 9.23 -15.87 2.71
C ALA A 76 10.30 -16.14 3.79
N ASP A 77 11.54 -15.73 3.55
CA ASP A 77 12.68 -15.81 4.46
C ASP A 77 12.73 -14.68 5.51
N GLY A 78 11.77 -13.75 5.46
CA GLY A 78 11.63 -12.64 6.39
C GLY A 78 12.25 -11.32 5.93
N TYR A 79 13.03 -11.30 4.84
CA TYR A 79 13.61 -10.07 4.28
C TYR A 79 13.41 -9.98 2.76
N LEU A 80 13.81 -8.87 2.15
CA LEU A 80 14.04 -8.83 0.70
C LEU A 80 15.52 -8.57 0.49
N SER A 81 16.17 -9.39 -0.32
CA SER A 81 17.51 -9.11 -0.84
C SER A 81 17.51 -7.84 -1.70
N GLN A 82 18.69 -7.27 -1.96
CA GLN A 82 18.79 -6.07 -2.80
C GLN A 82 18.22 -6.31 -4.21
N GLY A 83 18.54 -7.44 -4.84
CA GLY A 83 18.03 -7.78 -6.17
C GLY A 83 16.51 -7.95 -6.20
N GLU A 84 15.89 -8.49 -5.14
CA GLU A 84 14.43 -8.57 -5.05
C GLU A 84 13.79 -7.20 -4.88
N ARG A 85 14.43 -6.28 -4.14
CA ARG A 85 13.96 -4.89 -4.02
C ARG A 85 13.99 -4.19 -5.37
N ASP A 86 15.07 -4.36 -6.14
CA ASP A 86 15.20 -3.76 -7.46
C ASP A 86 14.16 -4.33 -8.43
N ASN A 87 13.89 -5.64 -8.36
CA ASN A 87 12.80 -6.26 -9.11
C ASN A 87 11.43 -5.67 -8.77
N VAL A 88 11.12 -5.51 -7.48
CA VAL A 88 9.85 -4.90 -7.04
C VAL A 88 9.76 -3.44 -7.47
N LYS A 89 10.86 -2.70 -7.40
CA LYS A 89 10.93 -1.31 -7.86
C LYS A 89 10.63 -1.21 -9.35
N ASN A 90 11.22 -2.08 -10.16
CA ASN A 90 10.99 -2.13 -11.60
C ASN A 90 9.53 -2.50 -11.94
N ASP A 91 8.93 -3.42 -11.19
CA ASP A 91 7.52 -3.77 -11.37
C ASP A 91 6.60 -2.58 -11.05
N LEU A 92 6.88 -1.85 -9.97
CA LEU A 92 6.13 -0.64 -9.59
C LEU A 92 6.33 0.50 -10.61
N ASP A 93 7.54 0.65 -11.18
CA ASP A 93 7.80 1.61 -12.26
C ASP A 93 7.01 1.28 -13.53
N ARG A 94 6.86 -0.01 -13.85
CA ARG A 94 6.01 -0.46 -14.95
C ARG A 94 4.55 -0.13 -14.67
N LEU A 95 4.04 -0.49 -13.49
CA LEU A 95 2.67 -0.17 -13.08
C LEU A 95 2.40 1.34 -13.14
N ASP A 96 3.32 2.19 -12.66
CA ASP A 96 3.15 3.64 -12.70
C ASP A 96 3.06 4.17 -14.15
N ARG A 97 3.80 3.59 -15.10
CA ARG A 97 3.69 3.92 -16.53
C ARG A 97 2.35 3.47 -17.11
N ASP A 98 1.89 2.28 -16.76
CA ASP A 98 0.63 1.74 -17.25
C ASP A 98 -0.56 2.56 -16.70
N ILE A 99 -0.52 2.94 -15.42
CA ILE A 99 -1.47 3.91 -14.84
C ILE A 99 -1.47 5.23 -15.61
N PHE A 100 -0.29 5.76 -15.94
CA PHE A 100 -0.20 7.02 -16.68
C PHE A 100 -0.82 6.90 -18.07
N LYS A 101 -0.49 5.85 -18.83
CA LYS A 101 -1.07 5.60 -20.16
C LYS A 101 -2.58 5.51 -20.10
N GLU A 102 -3.12 4.64 -19.24
CA GLU A 102 -4.56 4.44 -19.14
C GLU A 102 -5.30 5.73 -18.71
N LYS A 103 -4.68 6.57 -17.86
CA LYS A 103 -5.26 7.87 -17.49
C LYS A 103 -5.29 8.89 -18.63
N HIS A 104 -4.42 8.77 -19.62
CA HIS A 104 -4.19 9.76 -20.67
C HIS A 104 -4.62 9.29 -22.07
N ASP A 105 -4.84 8.00 -22.29
CA ASP A 105 -5.23 7.40 -23.58
C ASP A 105 -6.71 7.65 -23.97
N GLY A 106 -7.45 8.40 -23.15
CA GLY A 106 -8.43 9.36 -23.65
C GLY A 106 -9.54 8.85 -24.58
N VAL A 107 -9.99 7.60 -24.47
CA VAL A 107 -11.25 7.15 -25.10
C VAL A 107 -12.00 6.25 -24.13
N SER A 108 -12.62 6.86 -23.13
CA SER A 108 -13.51 6.17 -22.20
C SER A 108 -14.77 7.00 -22.00
N THR A 109 -15.69 6.93 -22.95
CA THR A 109 -17.10 7.26 -22.72
C THR A 109 -17.64 6.30 -21.67
N VAL A 110 -17.42 6.60 -20.39
CA VAL A 110 -18.06 5.91 -19.28
C VAL A 110 -19.55 6.28 -19.34
N PRO A 111 -20.47 5.35 -19.64
CA PRO A 111 -21.89 5.68 -19.65
C PRO A 111 -22.29 6.16 -18.25
N ALA A 112 -23.04 7.27 -18.17
CA ALA A 112 -23.46 7.91 -16.92
C ALA A 112 -24.12 6.94 -15.92
N VAL A 113 -24.67 5.81 -16.40
CA VAL A 113 -25.30 4.76 -15.58
C VAL A 113 -24.30 3.95 -14.73
N GLN A 114 -22.99 4.11 -14.92
CA GLN A 114 -21.95 3.42 -14.15
C GLN A 114 -21.55 4.16 -12.84
N GLN A 115 -22.28 5.20 -12.45
CA GLN A 115 -21.98 6.05 -11.29
C GLN A 115 -22.29 5.43 -9.91
N ASP A 116 -23.08 4.36 -9.82
CA ASP A 116 -23.68 3.98 -8.52
C ASP A 116 -22.73 3.26 -7.53
N TRP A 117 -21.53 2.85 -7.97
CA TRP A 117 -20.56 2.15 -7.09
C TRP A 117 -19.45 3.04 -6.52
N ARG A 118 -19.21 4.21 -7.13
CA ARG A 118 -17.92 4.94 -7.01
C ARG A 118 -17.72 5.63 -5.66
N GLY A 119 -18.78 6.12 -5.03
CA GLY A 119 -18.63 7.00 -3.85
C GLY A 119 -18.53 6.28 -2.50
N GLY A 120 -19.39 5.28 -2.25
CA GLY A 120 -19.55 4.70 -0.90
C GLY A 120 -18.75 3.43 -0.65
N ILE A 121 -19.05 2.36 -1.41
CA ILE A 121 -18.44 1.03 -1.23
C ILE A 121 -16.92 1.11 -1.38
N ARG A 122 -16.45 1.88 -2.35
CA ARG A 122 -15.03 2.01 -2.64
C ARG A 122 -14.27 2.67 -1.49
N SER A 123 -14.76 3.81 -0.99
CA SER A 123 -14.15 4.53 0.13
C SER A 123 -14.02 3.62 1.35
N ARG A 124 -15.06 2.82 1.62
CA ARG A 124 -15.04 1.83 2.69
C ARG A 124 -13.99 0.73 2.49
N ILE A 125 -13.87 0.17 1.27
CA ILE A 125 -12.79 -0.79 0.95
C ILE A 125 -11.41 -0.17 1.20
N GLN A 126 -11.23 1.09 0.84
CA GLN A 126 -9.98 1.82 1.02
C GLN A 126 -9.66 2.04 2.50
N GLU A 127 -10.64 2.48 3.28
CA GLU A 127 -10.54 2.61 4.72
C GLU A 127 -10.18 1.28 5.39
N SER A 128 -10.85 0.17 5.03
CA SER A 128 -10.52 -1.14 5.60
C SER A 128 -9.08 -1.55 5.28
N LYS A 129 -8.58 -1.34 4.05
CA LYS A 129 -7.17 -1.59 3.69
C LYS A 129 -6.21 -0.76 4.54
N GLN A 130 -6.50 0.54 4.69
CA GLN A 130 -5.67 1.45 5.49
C GLN A 130 -5.65 1.04 6.96
N LYS A 131 -6.80 0.67 7.55
CA LYS A 131 -6.88 0.22 8.95
C LYS A 131 -6.05 -1.04 9.19
N ILE A 132 -6.07 -2.00 8.26
CA ILE A 132 -5.24 -3.22 8.34
C ILE A 132 -3.76 -2.87 8.27
N GLN A 133 -3.36 -2.02 7.32
CA GLN A 133 -1.97 -1.62 7.15
C GLN A 133 -1.43 -0.86 8.37
N GLN A 134 -2.17 0.14 8.83
CA GLN A 134 -1.82 0.90 10.04
C GLN A 134 -1.77 0.00 11.27
N GLY A 135 -2.65 -1.02 11.32
CA GLY A 135 -2.66 -2.00 12.39
C GLY A 135 -1.35 -2.78 12.48
N VAL A 136 -0.82 -3.22 11.33
CA VAL A 136 0.49 -3.88 11.22
C VAL A 136 1.63 -2.93 11.55
N GLU A 137 1.57 -1.70 11.06
CA GLU A 137 2.60 -0.67 11.31
C GLU A 137 2.74 -0.33 12.79
N ARG A 138 1.62 -0.20 13.49
CA ARG A 138 1.58 0.14 14.91
C ARG A 138 1.77 -1.07 15.82
N GLY A 139 1.97 -2.27 15.27
CA GLY A 139 2.09 -3.52 16.04
C GLY A 139 0.77 -4.08 16.58
N SER A 140 -0.33 -3.32 16.51
CA SER A 140 -1.67 -3.77 16.95
C SER A 140 -2.22 -4.96 16.16
N LEU A 141 -1.69 -5.26 14.97
CA LEU A 141 -1.97 -6.48 14.21
C LEU A 141 -0.68 -7.24 13.94
N ASN A 142 -0.67 -8.54 14.22
CA ASN A 142 0.42 -9.40 13.80
C ASN A 142 0.28 -9.82 12.31
N ARG A 143 1.31 -10.47 11.76
CA ARG A 143 1.33 -10.90 10.34
C ARG A 143 0.18 -11.86 10.00
N GLN A 144 -0.20 -12.76 10.92
CA GLN A 144 -1.23 -13.76 10.70
C GLN A 144 -2.63 -13.13 10.66
N GLU A 145 -2.91 -12.21 11.57
CA GLU A 145 -4.18 -11.46 11.64
C GLU A 145 -4.35 -10.56 10.42
N ALA A 146 -3.30 -9.82 10.05
CA ALA A 146 -3.31 -9.02 8.85
C ALA A 146 -3.57 -9.88 7.60
N ARG A 147 -3.00 -11.10 7.53
CA ARG A 147 -3.26 -12.04 6.44
C ARG A 147 -4.71 -12.54 6.43
N LYS A 148 -5.28 -12.83 7.61
CA LYS A 148 -6.70 -13.22 7.77
C LYS A 148 -7.63 -12.11 7.30
N LEU A 149 -7.42 -10.88 7.77
CA LEU A 149 -8.21 -9.70 7.40
C LEU A 149 -8.10 -9.37 5.90
N ASN A 150 -6.90 -9.47 5.32
CA ASN A 150 -6.72 -9.31 3.88
C ASN A 150 -7.42 -10.41 3.07
N LYS A 151 -7.45 -11.65 3.56
CA LYS A 151 -8.20 -12.75 2.93
C LYS A 151 -9.70 -12.49 2.97
N GLU A 152 -10.22 -11.97 4.08
CA GLU A 152 -11.64 -11.58 4.19
C GLU A 152 -11.97 -10.45 3.23
N LEU A 153 -11.16 -9.40 3.18
CA LEU A 153 -11.31 -8.33 2.20
C LEU A 153 -11.26 -8.86 0.76
N GLY A 154 -10.35 -9.78 0.45
CA GLY A 154 -10.28 -10.43 -0.86
C GLY A 154 -11.57 -11.17 -1.23
N LYS A 155 -12.22 -11.85 -0.28
CA LYS A 155 -13.53 -12.48 -0.51
C LYS A 155 -14.63 -11.46 -0.80
N ILE A 156 -14.58 -10.28 -0.17
CA ILE A 156 -15.54 -9.20 -0.42
C ILE A 156 -15.33 -8.66 -1.83
N LEU A 157 -14.09 -8.39 -2.24
CA LEU A 157 -13.75 -7.96 -3.59
C LEU A 157 -14.23 -8.97 -4.64
N TYR A 158 -13.95 -10.26 -4.43
CA TYR A 158 -14.44 -11.32 -5.33
C TYR A 158 -15.97 -11.34 -5.46
N LYS A 159 -16.71 -11.17 -4.34
CA LYS A 159 -18.18 -11.07 -4.38
C LYS A 159 -18.64 -9.84 -5.16
N ILE A 160 -17.97 -8.70 -4.98
CA ILE A 160 -18.26 -7.47 -5.71
C ILE A 160 -18.06 -7.70 -7.21
N ASP A 161 -16.97 -8.35 -7.63
CA ASP A 161 -16.71 -8.60 -9.05
C ASP A 161 -17.78 -9.51 -9.67
N ARG A 162 -18.22 -10.53 -8.93
CA ARG A 162 -19.33 -11.42 -9.34
C ARG A 162 -20.67 -10.68 -9.44
N MET A 163 -20.97 -9.79 -8.49
CA MET A 163 -22.21 -8.99 -8.50
C MET A 163 -22.19 -7.99 -9.65
N LYS A 164 -21.03 -7.39 -9.92
CA LYS A 164 -20.85 -6.44 -11.01
C LYS A 164 -20.77 -7.09 -12.41
N ALA A 165 -21.03 -8.39 -12.56
CA ALA A 165 -20.89 -9.10 -13.83
C ALA A 165 -21.94 -8.67 -14.87
N ASP A 166 -23.12 -8.22 -14.42
CA ASP A 166 -24.19 -7.67 -15.26
C ASP A 166 -24.00 -6.17 -15.60
N GLY A 167 -22.84 -5.60 -15.20
CA GLY A 167 -22.48 -4.22 -15.44
C GLY A 167 -23.00 -3.21 -14.42
N ARG A 168 -23.80 -3.63 -13.43
CA ARG A 168 -24.35 -2.74 -12.38
C ARG A 168 -24.24 -3.40 -11.00
N ILE A 169 -24.57 -2.65 -9.96
CA ILE A 169 -24.79 -3.20 -8.62
C ILE A 169 -26.20 -2.79 -8.25
N SER A 170 -27.08 -3.75 -8.03
CA SER A 170 -28.43 -3.46 -7.56
C SER A 170 -28.40 -2.93 -6.11
N PRO A 171 -29.44 -2.20 -5.66
CA PRO A 171 -29.54 -1.75 -4.27
C PRO A 171 -29.40 -2.89 -3.24
N LYS A 172 -29.93 -4.09 -3.54
CA LYS A 172 -29.80 -5.28 -2.68
C LYS A 172 -28.36 -5.78 -2.60
N GLU A 173 -27.63 -5.79 -3.72
CA GLU A 173 -26.22 -6.16 -3.74
C GLU A 173 -25.37 -5.13 -3.00
N ARG A 174 -25.66 -3.84 -3.19
CA ARG A 174 -25.01 -2.75 -2.46
C ARG A 174 -25.18 -2.90 -0.95
N GLU A 175 -26.38 -3.23 -0.49
CA GLU A 175 -26.66 -3.49 0.92
C GLU A 175 -25.87 -4.71 1.43
N LYS A 176 -25.82 -5.79 0.65
CA LYS A 176 -25.04 -7.00 0.98
C LYS A 176 -23.54 -6.71 1.04
N ILE A 177 -23.02 -5.88 0.15
CA ILE A 177 -21.61 -5.44 0.17
C ILE A 177 -21.33 -4.61 1.41
N ASN A 178 -22.19 -3.64 1.72
CA ASN A 178 -22.07 -2.83 2.95
C ASN A 178 -22.07 -3.70 4.20
N ARG A 179 -23.00 -4.67 4.31
CA ARG A 179 -23.03 -5.62 5.44
C ARG A 179 -21.74 -6.44 5.57
N ASN A 180 -21.13 -6.83 4.45
CA ASN A 180 -19.84 -7.53 4.49
C ASN A 180 -18.71 -6.60 4.95
N LEU A 181 -18.70 -5.33 4.51
CA LEU A 181 -17.72 -4.33 4.94
C LEU A 181 -17.90 -3.97 6.41
N ASP A 182 -19.13 -3.89 6.93
CA ASP A 182 -19.39 -3.67 8.37
C ASP A 182 -18.87 -4.84 9.22
N ARG A 183 -18.96 -6.07 8.69
CA ARG A 183 -18.38 -7.24 9.35
C ARG A 183 -16.86 -7.15 9.37
N LEU A 184 -16.24 -6.85 8.22
CA LEU A 184 -14.79 -6.67 8.13
C LEU A 184 -14.30 -5.55 9.07
N ASP A 185 -14.97 -4.40 9.12
CA ASP A 185 -14.59 -3.31 10.03
C ASP A 185 -14.62 -3.74 11.50
N ARG A 186 -15.62 -4.54 11.90
CA ARG A 186 -15.69 -5.12 13.25
C ARG A 186 -14.57 -6.12 13.51
N ASP A 187 -14.25 -6.97 12.54
CA ASP A 187 -13.17 -7.94 12.68
C ASP A 187 -11.81 -7.24 12.76
N ILE A 188 -11.57 -6.19 11.95
CA ILE A 188 -10.39 -5.33 12.07
C ILE A 188 -10.30 -4.71 13.47
N PHE A 189 -11.42 -4.17 13.99
CA PHE A 189 -11.43 -3.57 15.31
C PHE A 189 -11.09 -4.60 16.40
N LYS A 190 -11.70 -5.79 16.36
CA LYS A 190 -11.41 -6.87 17.32
C LYS A 190 -9.95 -7.28 17.29
N GLU A 191 -9.40 -7.60 16.12
CA GLU A 191 -8.02 -8.06 15.98
C GLU A 191 -7.02 -6.97 16.45
N LYS A 192 -7.32 -5.68 16.23
CA LYS A 192 -6.50 -4.56 16.74
C LYS A 192 -6.52 -4.38 18.26
N HIS A 193 -7.59 -4.84 18.93
CA HIS A 193 -7.82 -4.64 20.36
C HIS A 193 -7.69 -5.93 21.19
N ASP A 194 -7.67 -7.11 20.56
CA ASP A 194 -7.41 -8.40 21.20
C ASP A 194 -5.94 -8.54 21.67
N ASP A 195 -5.10 -7.52 21.46
CA ASP A 195 -3.75 -7.36 22.05
C ASP A 195 -3.75 -7.51 23.59
N ASN A 196 -4.90 -7.32 24.25
CA ASN A 196 -5.06 -7.54 25.69
C ASN A 196 -5.07 -9.03 26.11
N ARG A 197 -4.96 -9.98 25.18
CA ARG A 197 -4.85 -11.44 25.45
C ARG A 197 -3.49 -12.05 25.13
N ARG A 198 -2.52 -11.27 24.64
CA ARG A 198 -1.17 -11.76 24.35
C ARG A 198 -0.30 -11.69 25.61
N ARG A 199 -0.46 -12.66 26.49
CA ARG A 199 0.54 -13.02 27.51
C ARG A 199 1.30 -14.25 27.04
#